data_AF-A0A0N8RYD9-F1
#
_entry.id   AF-A0A0N8RYD9-F1
#
_cell.length_a   1.000
_cell.length_b   1.000
_cell.length_c   1.000
_cell.angle_alpha   90.00
_cell.angle_beta   90.00
_cell.angle_gamma   90.00
#
_symmetry.space_group_name_H-M   'P 1'
#
loop_
_entity.id
_entity.type
_entity.pdbx_description
1 polymer ?
#
loop_
_entity_poly.entity_id
_entity_poly.type
_entity_poly.pdbx_seq_one_letter_code
_entity_poly.pdbx_strand_id
1 'polypeptide(L)'
;AGATERLNRQGTKDVAINRPYELWVDGPNGWEHEEAPWLTYNLCWRLANALCALRYRVLAPHSPIHTVKLPGGERGQIVMAPACEEGTLSMTFRKPSLDRFTHMDYVNSGRYDRARAIASPILTLKAWQRDMQEAHAAGEWHRFMEIAIANRQNIIIFGGPGSGKTTYGKSLIDMFPVNRRMITIQEILEDPMPFHPNHVHLLYGHVVTPKALVASAMRMKPDHLFLAELTGDEVWHYIEILNT
;
A
#
# COMPACT_ATOMS: atom_id res chain seq x y z
N ALA A 1 5.15 18.27 -17.71
CA ALA A 1 4.70 17.87 -16.37
C ALA A 1 4.61 16.36 -16.24
N GLY A 2 5.27 15.77 -15.25
CA GLY A 2 5.34 14.31 -15.06
C GLY A 2 5.63 13.92 -13.61
N ALA A 3 6.01 12.67 -13.35
CA ALA A 3 6.30 12.19 -11.99
C ALA A 3 7.45 12.97 -11.32
N THR A 4 8.54 13.25 -12.06
CA THR A 4 9.71 13.98 -11.54
C THR A 4 9.35 15.39 -11.06
N GLU A 5 8.49 16.11 -11.77
CA GLU A 5 8.07 17.46 -11.36
C GLU A 5 7.32 17.43 -10.03
N ARG A 6 6.43 16.44 -9.85
CA ARG A 6 5.68 16.24 -8.59
C ARG A 6 6.59 15.83 -7.46
N LEU A 7 7.55 14.93 -7.69
CA LEU A 7 8.58 14.57 -6.71
C LEU A 7 9.45 15.76 -6.28
N ASN A 8 9.60 16.76 -7.14
CA ASN A 8 10.35 17.98 -6.82
C ASN A 8 9.56 19.01 -6.00
N ARG A 9 8.24 18.84 -5.83
CA ARG A 9 7.45 19.70 -4.96
C ARG A 9 7.88 19.54 -3.51
N GLN A 10 7.81 20.62 -2.75
CA GLN A 10 8.20 20.63 -1.34
C GLN A 10 7.29 19.71 -0.53
N GLY A 11 7.88 18.81 0.27
CA GLY A 11 7.14 17.88 1.13
C GLY A 11 6.63 16.61 0.45
N THR A 12 6.71 16.48 -0.88
CA THR A 12 6.35 15.25 -1.59
C THR A 12 7.34 14.13 -1.32
N LYS A 13 6.82 12.97 -0.94
CA LYS A 13 7.60 11.76 -0.63
C LYS A 13 7.51 10.73 -1.75
N ASP A 14 6.30 10.51 -2.26
CA ASP A 14 6.00 9.48 -3.24
C ASP A 14 5.04 10.03 -4.31
N VAL A 15 5.17 9.51 -5.53
CA VAL A 15 4.22 9.74 -6.64
C VAL A 15 3.83 8.39 -7.19
N ALA A 16 2.53 8.17 -7.37
CA ALA A 16 1.99 6.95 -7.92
C ALA A 16 1.12 7.19 -9.15
N ILE A 17 1.11 6.19 -10.02
CA ILE A 17 0.22 6.06 -11.18
C ILE A 17 -0.39 4.68 -11.01
N ASN A 18 -1.65 4.58 -10.61
CA ASN A 18 -2.28 3.27 -10.44
C ASN A 18 -2.82 2.76 -11.79
N ARG A 19 -3.32 3.68 -12.62
CA ARG A 19 -3.90 3.43 -13.95
C ARG A 19 -3.72 4.64 -14.88
N PRO A 20 -3.95 4.50 -16.19
CA PRO A 20 -3.89 5.62 -17.12
C PRO A 20 -4.78 6.79 -16.69
N TYR A 21 -4.40 7.99 -17.14
CA TYR A 21 -5.11 9.26 -16.94
C TYR A 21 -5.09 9.85 -15.52
N GLU A 22 -4.44 9.22 -14.54
CA GLU A 22 -4.38 9.71 -13.17
C GLU A 22 -2.97 9.70 -12.58
N LEU A 23 -2.76 10.55 -11.58
CA LEU A 23 -1.58 10.62 -10.72
C LEU A 23 -2.02 10.76 -9.26
N TRP A 24 -1.21 10.22 -8.36
CA TRP A 24 -1.37 10.36 -6.91
C TRP A 24 -0.08 10.88 -6.30
N VAL A 25 -0.17 11.88 -5.42
CA VAL A 25 1.00 12.50 -4.78
C VAL A 25 0.89 12.38 -3.26
N ASP A 26 1.87 11.73 -2.62
CA ASP A 26 1.98 11.67 -1.15
C ASP A 26 2.70 12.92 -0.64
N GLY A 27 1.92 13.94 -0.30
CA GLY A 27 2.38 15.22 0.23
C GLY A 27 2.35 15.30 1.76
N PRO A 28 2.49 16.50 2.34
CA PRO A 28 2.41 16.71 3.79
C PRO A 28 1.09 16.25 4.42
N ASN A 29 -0.01 16.31 3.66
CA ASN A 29 -1.36 16.00 4.12
C ASN A 29 -1.82 14.58 3.73
N GLY A 30 -0.94 13.76 3.15
CA GLY A 30 -1.26 12.44 2.61
C GLY A 30 -1.44 12.44 1.10
N TRP A 31 -2.19 11.46 0.59
CA TRP A 31 -2.39 11.25 -0.84
C TRP A 31 -3.39 12.25 -1.45
N GLU A 32 -2.98 12.90 -2.52
CA GLU A 32 -3.81 13.80 -3.31
C GLU A 32 -3.92 13.29 -4.75
N HIS A 33 -5.14 13.30 -5.30
CA HIS A 33 -5.43 12.90 -6.68
C HIS A 33 -5.18 14.06 -7.65
N GLU A 34 -4.56 13.76 -8.79
CA GLU A 34 -4.39 14.68 -9.90
C GLU A 34 -4.83 14.01 -11.21
N GLU A 35 -5.82 14.62 -11.86
CA GLU A 35 -6.19 14.29 -13.23
C GLU A 35 -5.01 14.53 -14.18
N ALA A 36 -4.72 13.54 -15.01
CA ALA A 36 -3.65 13.58 -15.99
C ALA A 36 -4.13 13.03 -17.34
N PRO A 37 -5.06 13.71 -18.06
CA PRO A 37 -5.63 13.20 -19.33
C PRO A 37 -4.59 12.87 -20.41
N TRP A 38 -3.40 13.46 -20.32
CA TRP A 38 -2.27 13.21 -21.21
C TRP A 38 -1.50 11.91 -20.90
N LEU A 39 -1.69 11.31 -19.72
CA LEU A 39 -1.03 10.09 -19.26
C LEU A 39 -1.75 8.84 -19.76
N THR A 40 -1.81 8.69 -21.08
CA THR A 40 -2.45 7.54 -21.73
C THR A 40 -1.73 6.23 -21.40
N TYR A 41 -2.40 5.08 -21.60
CA TYR A 41 -1.77 3.77 -21.44
C TYR A 41 -0.49 3.62 -22.28
N ASN A 42 -0.49 4.12 -23.52
CA ASN A 42 0.69 4.07 -24.40
C ASN A 42 1.86 4.88 -23.81
N LEU A 43 1.58 6.02 -23.18
CA LEU A 43 2.61 6.81 -22.51
C LEU A 43 3.14 6.13 -21.24
N CYS A 44 2.26 5.54 -20.43
CA CYS A 44 2.65 4.70 -19.28
C CYS A 44 3.57 3.56 -19.73
N TRP A 45 3.20 2.85 -20.81
CA TRP A 45 4.00 1.78 -21.38
C TRP A 45 5.39 2.24 -21.82
N ARG A 46 5.47 3.36 -22.58
CA ARG A 46 6.75 3.92 -23.03
C ARG A 46 7.64 4.31 -21.87
N LEU A 47 7.07 4.96 -20.85
CA LEU A 47 7.80 5.34 -19.64
C LEU A 47 8.33 4.10 -18.91
N ALA A 48 7.46 3.13 -18.67
CA ALA A 48 7.81 1.91 -17.95
C ALA A 48 8.89 1.11 -18.66
N ASN A 49 8.75 0.92 -19.98
CA ASN A 49 9.72 0.21 -20.80
C ASN A 49 11.07 0.94 -20.82
N ALA A 50 11.08 2.27 -20.96
CA ALA A 50 12.32 3.06 -20.91
C ALA A 50 13.05 2.93 -19.56
N LEU A 51 12.32 3.01 -18.45
CA LEU A 51 12.89 2.87 -17.11
C LEU A 51 13.46 1.47 -16.84
N CYS A 52 12.81 0.42 -17.36
CA CYS A 52 13.32 -0.95 -17.31
C CYS A 52 14.58 -1.12 -18.18
N ALA A 53 14.58 -0.56 -19.38
CA ALA A 53 15.70 -0.63 -20.31
C ALA A 53 16.97 0.03 -19.75
N LEU A 54 16.84 1.16 -19.03
CA LEU A 54 17.95 1.83 -18.33
C LEU A 54 18.63 0.94 -17.27
N ARG A 55 17.98 -0.16 -16.86
CA ARG A 55 18.50 -1.15 -15.91
C ARG A 55 18.76 -2.52 -16.55
N TYR A 56 18.81 -2.58 -17.89
CA TYR A 56 18.98 -3.80 -18.66
C TYR A 56 17.92 -4.86 -18.33
N ARG A 57 16.68 -4.41 -18.07
CA ARG A 57 15.50 -5.26 -17.83
C ARG A 57 14.51 -5.09 -18.98
N VAL A 58 13.75 -6.15 -19.26
CA VAL A 58 12.70 -6.16 -20.27
C VAL A 58 11.37 -6.35 -19.56
N LEU A 59 10.50 -5.35 -19.65
CA LEU A 59 9.14 -5.41 -19.13
C LEU A 59 8.29 -6.26 -20.09
N ALA A 60 7.80 -7.40 -19.61
CA ALA A 60 7.07 -8.37 -20.42
C ALA A 60 6.07 -9.17 -19.57
N PRO A 61 5.07 -9.84 -20.17
CA PRO A 61 4.12 -10.65 -19.42
C PRO A 61 4.76 -11.74 -18.54
N HIS A 62 5.88 -12.33 -18.94
CA HIS A 62 6.62 -13.32 -18.13
C HIS A 62 7.61 -12.68 -17.12
N SER A 63 7.75 -11.34 -17.14
CA SER A 63 8.55 -10.56 -16.18
C SER A 63 7.86 -9.22 -15.91
N PRO A 64 6.67 -9.23 -15.27
CA PRO A 64 5.79 -8.07 -15.23
C PRO A 64 6.11 -7.08 -14.09
N ILE A 65 7.06 -7.41 -13.21
CA ILE A 65 7.38 -6.63 -12.00
C ILE A 65 8.85 -6.22 -12.01
N HIS A 66 9.11 -4.92 -11.93
CA HIS A 66 10.47 -4.40 -11.90
C HIS A 66 10.65 -3.23 -10.94
N THR A 67 11.72 -3.30 -10.15
CA THR A 67 12.27 -2.14 -9.48
C THR A 67 13.15 -1.35 -10.46
N VAL A 68 12.87 -0.07 -10.61
CA VAL A 68 13.57 0.85 -11.51
C VAL A 68 14.19 2.02 -10.75
N LYS A 69 14.92 2.87 -11.46
CA LYS A 69 15.47 4.11 -10.91
C LYS A 69 15.24 5.22 -11.93
N LEU A 70 14.70 6.35 -11.49
CA LEU A 70 14.59 7.55 -12.32
C LEU A 70 15.98 8.18 -12.50
N PRO A 71 16.19 8.99 -13.55
CA PRO A 71 17.45 9.72 -13.75
C PRO A 71 17.86 10.58 -12.54
N GLY A 72 16.90 11.12 -11.80
CA GLY A 72 17.12 11.96 -10.60
C GLY A 72 17.53 11.18 -9.34
N GLY A 73 17.56 9.84 -9.39
CA GLY A 73 17.96 9.02 -8.26
C GLY A 73 16.82 8.29 -7.55
N GLU A 74 15.58 8.66 -7.85
CA GLU A 74 14.37 8.15 -7.22
C GLU A 74 14.15 6.68 -7.55
N ARG A 75 13.70 5.91 -6.56
CA ARG A 75 13.41 4.48 -6.74
C ARG A 75 12.00 4.35 -7.30
N GLY A 76 11.81 3.43 -8.23
CA GLY A 76 10.51 3.10 -8.78
C GLY A 76 10.16 1.63 -8.60
N GLN A 77 8.88 1.32 -8.47
CA GLN A 77 8.32 -0.02 -8.61
C GLN A 77 7.30 0.02 -9.75
N ILE A 78 7.45 -0.90 -10.71
CA ILE A 78 6.57 -1.04 -11.87
C ILE A 78 5.90 -2.41 -11.81
N VAL A 79 4.60 -2.45 -12.07
CA VAL A 79 3.81 -3.67 -12.23
C VAL A 79 2.91 -3.51 -13.46
N MET A 80 2.90 -4.51 -14.34
CA MET A 80 1.98 -4.61 -15.47
C MET A 80 1.18 -5.92 -15.43
N ALA A 81 0.15 -6.04 -16.27
CA ALA A 81 -0.49 -7.32 -16.54
C ALA A 81 0.53 -8.39 -16.97
N PRO A 82 0.44 -9.64 -16.49
CA PRO A 82 -0.67 -10.21 -15.74
C PRO A 82 -0.58 -10.04 -14.21
N ALA A 83 0.38 -9.26 -13.69
CA ALA A 83 0.60 -9.09 -12.23
C ALA A 83 -0.24 -7.97 -11.59
N CYS A 84 -0.94 -7.19 -12.39
CA CYS A 84 -1.98 -6.26 -11.95
C CYS A 84 -3.15 -6.28 -12.93
N GLU A 85 -4.22 -5.56 -12.58
CA GLU A 85 -5.43 -5.41 -13.39
C GLU A 85 -5.12 -5.07 -14.87
N GLU A 86 -5.81 -5.73 -15.79
CA GLU A 86 -5.67 -5.49 -17.23
C GLU A 86 -6.03 -4.04 -17.60
N GLY A 87 -5.37 -3.49 -18.62
CA GLY A 87 -5.55 -2.09 -19.00
C GLY A 87 -4.92 -1.08 -18.03
N THR A 88 -4.34 -1.54 -16.91
CA THR A 88 -3.58 -0.71 -15.98
C THR A 88 -2.08 -0.95 -16.10
N LEU A 89 -1.30 0.00 -15.58
CA LEU A 89 0.16 -0.13 -15.43
C LEU A 89 0.53 0.66 -14.18
N SER A 90 0.71 -0.06 -13.07
CA SER A 90 0.99 0.54 -11.78
C SER A 90 2.45 0.93 -11.68
N MET A 91 2.71 2.19 -11.34
CA MET A 91 4.04 2.73 -11.07
C MET A 91 4.04 3.49 -9.75
N THR A 92 5.01 3.24 -8.89
CA THR A 92 5.23 4.04 -7.66
C THR A 92 6.65 4.52 -7.63
N PHE A 93 6.85 5.82 -7.49
CA PHE A 93 8.15 6.48 -7.45
C PHE A 93 8.35 7.14 -6.09
N ARG A 94 9.50 6.89 -5.47
CA ARG A 94 9.83 7.37 -4.13
C ARG A 94 11.07 8.24 -4.14
N LYS A 95 10.92 9.45 -3.60
CA LYS A 95 12.03 10.39 -3.39
C LYS A 95 13.01 9.81 -2.36
N PRO A 96 14.32 9.80 -2.64
CA PRO A 96 15.30 9.42 -1.64
C PRO A 96 15.34 10.49 -0.54
N SER A 97 15.38 10.06 0.72
CA SER A 97 15.72 10.97 1.81
C SER A 97 17.23 11.18 1.79
N LEU A 98 17.67 12.35 1.34
CA LEU A 98 19.08 12.76 1.42
C LEU A 98 19.37 13.55 2.70
N ASP A 99 18.33 13.91 3.45
CA ASP A 99 18.46 14.62 4.71
C ASP A 99 19.26 13.78 5.72
N ARG A 100 20.32 14.38 6.25
CA ARG A 100 21.07 13.85 7.38
C ARG A 100 20.81 14.73 8.59
N PHE A 101 20.22 14.13 9.61
CA PHE A 101 20.01 14.76 10.90
C PHE A 101 21.00 14.14 11.89
N THR A 102 21.65 14.97 12.70
CA THR A 102 22.33 14.49 13.90
C THR A 102 21.29 13.98 14.89
N HIS A 103 21.73 13.16 15.85
CA HIS A 103 20.84 12.76 16.95
C HIS A 103 20.28 13.98 17.70
N MET A 104 21.08 15.05 17.85
CA MET A 104 20.64 16.27 18.53
C MET A 104 19.55 17.01 17.74
N ASP A 105 19.57 16.98 16.40
CA ASP A 105 18.48 17.54 15.59
C ASP A 105 17.15 16.81 15.84
N TYR A 106 17.18 15.50 16.10
CA TYR A 106 15.99 14.75 16.52
C TYR A 106 15.48 15.22 17.89
N VAL A 107 16.38 15.41 18.87
CA VAL A 107 16.06 15.95 20.20
C VAL A 107 15.45 17.34 20.08
N ASN A 108 16.12 18.25 19.38
CA ASN A 108 15.69 19.64 19.22
C ASN A 108 14.40 19.80 18.41
N SER A 109 14.10 18.85 17.51
CA SER A 109 12.88 18.86 16.71
C SER A 109 11.61 18.45 17.46
N GLY A 110 11.72 18.03 18.73
CA GLY A 110 10.59 17.53 19.50
C GLY A 110 10.07 16.15 19.05
N ARG A 111 10.84 15.42 18.22
CA ARG A 111 10.44 14.06 17.77
C ARG A 111 10.35 13.07 18.94
N TYR A 112 11.03 13.34 20.05
CA TYR A 112 10.93 12.56 21.29
C TYR A 112 9.82 13.04 22.23
N ASP A 113 9.07 14.10 21.94
CA ASP A 113 8.05 14.66 22.85
C ASP A 113 6.94 13.64 23.20
N ARG A 114 6.72 12.65 22.32
CA ARG A 114 5.77 11.55 22.53
C ARG A 114 6.42 10.26 23.04
N ALA A 115 7.75 10.21 23.13
CA ALA A 115 8.46 9.05 23.64
C ALA A 115 8.20 8.92 25.14
N ARG A 116 7.84 7.72 25.59
CA ARG A 116 7.60 7.42 27.00
C ARG A 116 8.51 6.29 27.43
N ALA A 117 9.31 6.53 28.45
CA ALA A 117 10.03 5.46 29.14
C ALA A 117 9.00 4.55 29.82
N ILE A 118 9.00 3.26 29.47
CA ILE A 118 8.13 2.27 30.10
C ILE A 118 8.75 1.91 31.44
N ALA A 119 8.15 2.38 32.54
CA ALA A 119 8.66 2.19 33.90
C ALA A 119 8.16 0.90 34.59
N SER A 120 7.17 0.21 34.01
CA SER A 120 6.56 -0.99 34.60
C SER A 120 6.31 -2.07 33.56
N PRO A 121 6.55 -3.36 33.87
CA PRO A 121 6.20 -4.49 33.01
C PRO A 121 4.68 -4.75 32.95
N ILE A 122 3.87 -4.06 33.77
CA ILE A 122 2.42 -4.18 33.74
C ILE A 122 1.88 -3.43 32.51
N LEU A 123 1.53 -4.20 31.48
CA LEU A 123 0.83 -3.71 30.29
C LEU A 123 -0.59 -3.32 30.67
N THR A 124 -0.79 -2.05 31.01
CA THR A 124 -2.14 -1.47 31.11
C THR A 124 -2.69 -1.25 29.70
N LEU A 125 -3.93 -1.70 29.47
CA LEU A 125 -4.61 -1.45 28.19
C LEU A 125 -4.73 0.06 27.96
N LYS A 126 -4.41 0.49 26.74
CA LYS A 126 -4.70 1.86 26.26
C LYS A 126 -6.21 2.10 26.29
N ALA A 127 -6.64 3.36 26.30
CA ALA A 127 -8.05 3.72 26.34
C ALA A 127 -8.87 3.02 25.24
N TRP A 128 -8.43 3.12 23.99
CA TRP A 128 -9.10 2.47 22.86
C TRP A 128 -9.14 0.93 22.96
N GLN A 129 -8.19 0.30 23.65
CA GLN A 129 -8.19 -1.15 23.87
C GLN A 129 -9.25 -1.56 24.88
N ARG A 130 -9.53 -0.71 25.88
CA ARG A 130 -10.65 -0.92 26.82
C ARG A 130 -11.98 -0.70 26.12
N ASP A 131 -12.11 0.36 25.32
CA ASP A 131 -13.32 0.63 24.54
C ASP A 131 -13.63 -0.54 23.59
N MET A 132 -12.60 -1.12 22.97
CA MET A 132 -12.72 -2.30 22.12
C MET A 132 -13.14 -3.55 22.91
N GLN A 133 -12.61 -3.75 24.12
CA GLN A 133 -13.00 -4.84 25.01
C GLN A 133 -14.46 -4.70 25.46
N GLU A 134 -14.91 -3.49 25.78
CA GLU A 134 -16.29 -3.18 26.14
C GLU A 134 -17.25 -3.45 24.98
N ALA A 135 -16.92 -2.97 23.78
CA ALA A 135 -17.72 -3.24 22.57
C ALA A 135 -17.83 -4.75 22.30
N HIS A 136 -16.74 -5.49 22.46
CA HIS A 136 -16.76 -6.96 22.35
C HIS A 136 -17.65 -7.62 23.41
N ALA A 137 -17.52 -7.23 24.68
CA ALA A 137 -18.33 -7.78 25.77
C ALA A 137 -19.82 -7.49 25.62
N ALA A 138 -20.16 -6.35 25.01
CA ALA A 138 -21.54 -5.94 24.71
C ALA A 138 -22.10 -6.55 23.41
N GLY A 139 -21.29 -7.23 22.59
CA GLY A 139 -21.70 -7.72 21.27
C GLY A 139 -21.88 -6.62 20.22
N GLU A 140 -21.30 -5.44 20.42
CA GLU A 140 -21.34 -4.29 19.50
C GLU A 140 -20.28 -4.46 18.39
N TRP A 141 -20.47 -5.46 17.52
CA TRP A 141 -19.47 -5.85 16.51
C TRP A 141 -19.11 -4.74 15.51
N HIS A 142 -20.07 -3.88 15.15
CA HIS A 142 -19.80 -2.73 14.29
C HIS A 142 -18.80 -1.77 14.95
N ARG A 143 -19.09 -1.34 16.19
CA ARG A 143 -18.21 -0.45 16.97
C ARG A 143 -16.86 -1.10 17.22
N PHE A 144 -16.82 -2.40 17.49
CA PHE A 144 -15.58 -3.15 17.62
C PHE A 144 -14.71 -3.03 16.36
N MET A 145 -15.30 -3.21 15.17
CA MET A 145 -14.59 -3.08 13.90
C MET A 145 -14.20 -1.63 13.58
N GLU A 146 -15.05 -0.65 13.89
CA GLU A 146 -14.71 0.78 13.77
C GLU A 146 -13.45 1.12 14.59
N ILE A 147 -13.39 0.66 15.84
CA ILE A 147 -12.23 0.89 16.72
C ILE A 147 -10.99 0.17 16.16
N ALA A 148 -11.13 -1.07 15.69
CA ALA A 148 -10.04 -1.85 15.11
C ALA A 148 -9.43 -1.15 13.87
N ILE A 149 -10.28 -0.69 12.95
CA ILE A 149 -9.87 -0.01 11.71
C ILE A 149 -9.25 1.35 12.02
N ALA A 150 -9.88 2.15 12.90
CA ALA A 150 -9.36 3.46 13.30
C ALA A 150 -7.97 3.36 13.95
N ASN A 151 -7.69 2.26 14.65
CA ASN A 151 -6.40 1.99 15.28
C ASN A 151 -5.48 1.09 14.44
N ARG A 152 -5.78 0.88 13.15
CA ARG A 152 -4.96 0.12 12.18
C ARG A 152 -4.56 -1.27 12.69
N GLN A 153 -5.49 -1.98 13.31
CA GLN A 153 -5.26 -3.35 13.74
C GLN A 153 -5.17 -4.28 12.53
N ASN A 154 -4.32 -5.31 12.63
CA ASN A 154 -4.28 -6.38 11.64
C ASN A 154 -5.49 -7.31 11.88
N ILE A 155 -6.31 -7.51 10.85
CA ILE A 155 -7.54 -8.30 10.93
C ILE A 155 -7.37 -9.53 10.05
N ILE A 156 -7.65 -10.72 10.59
CA ILE A 156 -7.67 -11.98 9.84
C ILE A 156 -9.06 -12.57 9.94
N ILE A 157 -9.67 -12.88 8.79
CA ILE A 157 -11.01 -13.46 8.69
C ILE A 157 -10.86 -14.96 8.44
N PHE A 158 -11.36 -15.78 9.38
CA PHE A 158 -11.30 -17.24 9.28
C PHE A 158 -12.71 -17.83 9.05
N GLY A 159 -12.77 -18.95 8.35
CA GLY A 159 -14.02 -19.65 8.04
C GLY A 159 -13.86 -20.66 6.91
N GLY A 160 -14.75 -21.65 6.87
CA GLY A 160 -14.73 -22.69 5.82
C GLY A 160 -14.97 -22.15 4.41
N PRO A 161 -14.77 -22.96 3.36
CA PRO A 161 -15.19 -22.62 2.01
C PRO A 161 -16.67 -22.23 1.97
N GLY A 162 -17.03 -21.18 1.23
CA GLY A 162 -18.42 -20.72 1.10
C GLY A 162 -19.00 -20.00 2.32
N SER A 163 -18.24 -19.78 3.41
CA SER A 163 -18.75 -19.12 4.62
C SER A 163 -18.92 -17.59 4.51
N GLY A 164 -18.73 -17.01 3.32
CA GLY A 164 -18.86 -15.56 3.10
C GLY A 164 -17.67 -14.70 3.53
N LYS A 165 -16.47 -15.26 3.72
CA LYS A 165 -15.25 -14.52 4.13
C LYS A 165 -14.98 -13.30 3.25
N THR A 166 -14.94 -13.49 1.92
CA THR A 166 -14.68 -12.41 0.97
C THR A 166 -15.76 -11.33 1.06
N THR A 167 -17.02 -11.73 1.15
CA THR A 167 -18.15 -10.79 1.31
C THR A 167 -18.03 -9.96 2.58
N TYR A 168 -17.66 -10.59 3.69
CA TYR A 168 -17.40 -9.88 4.94
C TYR A 168 -16.18 -8.97 4.84
N GLY A 169 -15.09 -9.44 4.22
CA GLY A 169 -13.88 -8.65 3.98
C GLY A 169 -14.18 -7.36 3.22
N LYS A 170 -14.95 -7.44 2.13
CA LYS A 170 -15.41 -6.26 1.36
C LYS A 170 -16.15 -5.25 2.22
N SER A 171 -17.07 -5.72 3.08
CA SER A 171 -17.81 -4.84 4.00
C SER A 171 -16.90 -4.11 4.99
N LEU A 172 -15.80 -4.74 5.43
CA LEU A 172 -14.81 -4.09 6.29
C LEU A 172 -13.94 -3.10 5.51
N ILE A 173 -13.59 -3.43 4.27
CA ILE A 173 -12.79 -2.55 3.41
C ILE A 173 -13.51 -1.21 3.20
N ASP A 174 -14.81 -1.23 2.98
CA ASP A 174 -15.63 -0.03 2.80
C ASP A 174 -15.66 0.89 4.04
N MET A 175 -15.31 0.38 5.22
CA MET A 175 -15.19 1.17 6.46
C MET A 175 -13.87 1.95 6.55
N PHE A 176 -12.86 1.66 5.72
CA PHE A 176 -11.60 2.38 5.76
C PHE A 176 -11.75 3.83 5.23
N PRO A 177 -10.92 4.78 5.67
CA PRO A 177 -10.94 6.13 5.12
C PRO A 177 -10.62 6.16 3.61
N VAL A 178 -11.44 6.85 2.82
CA VAL A 178 -11.37 6.90 1.34
C VAL A 178 -10.09 7.53 0.77
N ASN A 179 -9.34 8.26 1.59
CA ASN A 179 -8.11 8.96 1.20
C ASN A 179 -6.84 8.12 1.40
N ARG A 180 -7.00 6.82 1.62
CA ARG A 180 -5.92 5.87 1.88
C ARG A 180 -5.58 5.13 0.60
N ARG A 181 -4.29 4.79 0.45
CA ARG A 181 -3.84 3.97 -0.66
C ARG A 181 -4.02 2.48 -0.35
N MET A 182 -4.81 1.80 -1.17
CA MET A 182 -5.14 0.40 -1.01
C MET A 182 -4.40 -0.46 -2.02
N ILE A 183 -3.90 -1.61 -1.60
CA ILE A 183 -3.39 -2.64 -2.52
C ILE A 183 -4.08 -3.95 -2.18
N THR A 184 -4.66 -4.62 -3.17
CA THR A 184 -5.19 -5.97 -3.01
C THR A 184 -4.25 -6.98 -3.68
N ILE A 185 -4.16 -8.19 -3.12
CA ILE A 185 -3.49 -9.34 -3.71
C ILE A 185 -4.50 -10.48 -3.77
N GLN A 186 -4.84 -10.91 -4.98
CA GLN A 186 -5.91 -11.88 -5.24
C GLN A 186 -5.58 -12.72 -6.49
N GLU A 187 -6.16 -13.92 -6.62
CA GLU A 187 -6.01 -14.74 -7.84
C GLU A 187 -6.89 -14.21 -8.97
N ILE A 188 -8.10 -13.82 -8.60
CA ILE A 188 -9.15 -13.31 -9.48
C ILE A 188 -9.62 -11.98 -8.91
N LEU A 189 -9.93 -11.02 -9.79
CA LEU A 189 -10.48 -9.74 -9.39
C LEU A 189 -11.90 -9.92 -8.85
N GLU A 190 -12.05 -9.96 -7.53
CA GLU A 190 -13.35 -10.09 -6.87
C GLU A 190 -13.84 -8.78 -6.23
N ASP A 191 -12.93 -7.87 -5.90
CA ASP A 191 -13.23 -6.61 -5.19
C ASP A 191 -12.95 -5.39 -6.09
N PRO A 192 -13.98 -4.63 -6.50
CA PRO A 192 -13.83 -3.44 -7.34
C PRO A 192 -13.47 -2.16 -6.57
N MET A 193 -13.41 -2.18 -5.23
CA MET A 193 -12.95 -1.05 -4.41
C MET A 193 -13.63 0.32 -4.73
N PRO A 194 -14.97 0.40 -4.76
CA PRO A 194 -15.69 1.57 -5.30
C PRO A 194 -15.49 2.85 -4.49
N PHE A 195 -15.21 2.75 -3.19
CA PHE A 195 -15.00 3.92 -2.31
C PHE A 195 -13.54 4.34 -2.17
N HIS A 196 -12.61 3.58 -2.76
CA HIS A 196 -11.16 3.76 -2.56
C HIS A 196 -10.48 4.06 -3.89
N PRO A 197 -10.57 5.28 -4.42
CA PRO A 197 -10.04 5.60 -5.77
C PRO A 197 -8.53 5.36 -5.90
N ASN A 198 -7.76 5.53 -4.83
CA ASN A 198 -6.32 5.25 -4.78
C ASN A 198 -6.07 3.77 -4.49
N HIS A 199 -6.35 2.89 -5.44
CA HIS A 199 -6.11 1.46 -5.26
C HIS A 199 -5.30 0.83 -6.40
N VAL A 200 -4.64 -0.30 -6.10
CA VAL A 200 -4.04 -1.19 -7.10
C VAL A 200 -4.46 -2.62 -6.82
N HIS A 201 -4.98 -3.30 -7.82
CA HIS A 201 -5.21 -4.74 -7.77
C HIS A 201 -4.00 -5.48 -8.31
N LEU A 202 -3.36 -6.27 -7.46
CA LEU A 202 -2.28 -7.17 -7.83
C LEU A 202 -2.84 -8.60 -7.97
N LEU A 203 -2.43 -9.26 -9.05
CA LEU A 203 -2.95 -10.57 -9.43
C LEU A 203 -1.83 -11.60 -9.44
N TYR A 204 -2.00 -12.69 -8.67
CA TYR A 204 -1.10 -13.84 -8.73
C TYR A 204 -1.65 -14.92 -9.65
N GLY A 205 -0.78 -15.85 -10.02
CA GLY A 205 -1.12 -16.99 -10.85
C GLY A 205 0.14 -17.73 -11.26
N HIS A 206 0.13 -18.34 -12.46
CA HIS A 206 1.27 -19.11 -12.94
C HIS A 206 2.56 -18.29 -13.14
N VAL A 207 2.44 -16.99 -13.39
CA VAL A 207 3.58 -16.11 -13.69
C VAL A 207 4.20 -15.51 -12.43
N VAL A 208 3.37 -15.09 -11.49
CA VAL A 208 3.81 -14.37 -10.28
C VAL A 208 3.14 -14.98 -9.06
N THR A 209 3.95 -15.30 -8.05
CA THR A 209 3.46 -15.88 -6.80
C THR A 209 2.90 -14.79 -5.87
N PRO A 210 1.97 -15.14 -4.95
CA PRO A 210 1.48 -14.21 -3.93
C PRO A 210 2.64 -13.56 -3.15
N LYS A 211 3.63 -14.36 -2.77
CA LYS A 211 4.87 -13.92 -2.11
C LYS A 211 5.63 -12.84 -2.87
N ALA A 212 5.76 -12.96 -4.20
CA ALA A 212 6.41 -11.94 -5.02
C ALA A 212 5.60 -10.63 -5.05
N LEU A 213 4.26 -10.72 -5.06
CA LEU A 213 3.38 -9.55 -5.00
C LEU A 213 3.43 -8.86 -3.64
N VAL A 214 3.46 -9.62 -2.55
CA VAL A 214 3.64 -9.12 -1.19
C VAL A 214 4.94 -8.30 -1.11
N ALA A 215 6.06 -8.84 -1.63
CA ALA A 215 7.32 -8.12 -1.69
C ALA A 215 7.29 -6.88 -2.62
N SER A 216 6.50 -6.93 -3.71
CA SER A 216 6.30 -5.79 -4.61
C SER A 216 5.49 -4.68 -3.95
N ALA A 217 4.39 -5.02 -3.30
CA ALA A 217 3.49 -4.09 -2.62
C ALA A 217 4.21 -3.24 -1.56
N MET A 218 5.17 -3.82 -0.84
CA MET A 218 6.00 -3.07 0.13
C MET A 218 6.83 -1.94 -0.51
N ARG A 219 7.10 -2.00 -1.81
CA ARG A 219 7.77 -0.93 -2.56
C ARG A 219 6.78 0.07 -3.17
N MET A 220 5.49 -0.17 -3.01
CA MET A 220 4.39 0.61 -3.58
C MET A 220 3.71 1.51 -2.54
N LYS A 221 4.26 1.66 -1.33
CA LYS A 221 3.76 2.59 -0.29
C LYS A 221 2.23 2.49 -0.06
N PRO A 222 1.67 1.29 0.17
CA PRO A 222 0.27 1.17 0.59
C PRO A 222 0.07 1.82 1.97
N ASP A 223 -1.12 2.35 2.22
CA ASP A 223 -1.62 2.55 3.58
C ASP A 223 -2.20 1.25 4.14
N HIS A 224 -2.87 0.46 3.29
CA HIS A 224 -3.41 -0.86 3.64
C HIS A 224 -3.17 -1.87 2.52
N LEU A 225 -2.85 -3.11 2.93
CA LEU A 225 -2.63 -4.26 2.05
C LEU A 225 -3.66 -5.34 2.40
N PHE A 226 -4.47 -5.74 1.42
CA PHE A 226 -5.50 -6.76 1.56
C PHE A 226 -5.09 -8.01 0.79
N LEU A 227 -4.92 -9.11 1.50
CA LEU A 227 -4.66 -10.43 0.89
C LEU A 227 -5.97 -11.19 0.91
N ALA A 228 -6.49 -11.56 -0.27
CA ALA A 228 -7.76 -12.25 -0.37
C ALA A 228 -7.73 -13.61 0.35
N GLU A 229 -6.64 -14.35 0.17
CA GLU A 229 -6.41 -15.63 0.85
C GLU A 229 -4.95 -15.79 1.26
N LEU A 230 -4.74 -16.56 2.33
CA LEU A 230 -3.45 -17.01 2.83
C LEU A 230 -3.48 -18.54 2.84
N THR A 231 -2.83 -19.17 1.86
CA THR A 231 -2.91 -20.62 1.61
C THR A 231 -1.55 -21.32 1.62
N GLY A 232 -0.44 -20.58 1.50
CA GLY A 232 0.90 -21.13 1.33
C GLY A 232 2.02 -20.38 2.06
N ASP A 233 3.21 -20.37 1.47
CA ASP A 233 4.44 -19.84 2.08
C ASP A 233 4.48 -18.30 2.18
N GLU A 234 3.55 -17.62 1.52
CA GLU A 234 3.35 -16.18 1.62
C GLU A 234 2.98 -15.73 3.03
N VAL A 235 2.40 -16.61 3.87
CA VAL A 235 2.06 -16.30 5.27
C VAL A 235 3.27 -15.79 6.04
N TRP A 236 4.43 -16.44 5.87
CA TRP A 236 5.65 -16.02 6.57
C TRP A 236 6.11 -14.64 6.10
N HIS A 237 6.07 -14.39 4.80
CA HIS A 237 6.44 -13.07 4.24
C HIS A 237 5.47 -11.98 4.68
N TYR A 238 4.18 -12.31 4.79
CA TYR A 238 3.17 -11.40 5.32
C TYR A 238 3.45 -11.06 6.80
N ILE A 239 3.74 -12.06 7.63
CA ILE A 239 4.08 -11.83 9.06
C ILE A 239 5.39 -11.02 9.19
N GLU A 240 6.41 -11.29 8.38
CA GLU A 240 7.63 -10.50 8.37
C GLU A 240 7.37 -9.02 8.06
N ILE A 241 6.40 -8.75 7.18
CA ILE A 241 5.98 -7.38 6.86
C ILE A 241 5.27 -6.71 8.03
N LEU A 242 4.50 -7.44 8.83
CA LEU A 242 3.82 -6.86 10.01
C LEU A 242 4.81 -6.33 11.06
N ASN A 243 6.09 -6.74 10.99
CA ASN A 243 7.15 -6.23 11.87
C ASN A 243 7.80 -4.92 11.38
N THR A 244 7.46 -4.43 10.18
CA THR A 244 8.06 -3.24 9.56
C THR A 244 7.07 -2.09 9.40
#